data_AF-A0A3M8SKI6-F1
#
_entry.id   AF-A0A3M8SKI6-F1
#
_cell.length_a   1.000
_cell.length_b   1.000
_cell.length_c   1.000
_cell.angle_alpha   90.00
_cell.angle_beta   90.00
_cell.angle_gamma   90.00
#
_symmetry.space_group_name_H-M   'P 1'
#
loop_
_entity.id
_entity.type
_entity.pdbx_description
1 polymer ?
#
loop_
_entity_poly.entity_id
_entity_poly.type
_entity_poly.pdbx_seq_one_letter_code
_entity_poly.pdbx_strand_id
1 'polypeptide(L)'
;MGRARLPVMHDRPAPLDIGDDDPRLTYRGAVSLQRGPGWTAPWRLPYEDAALYLPEGGLGRAAMPSGVRVTLRTDSPSLVCRYQADPPPELNGPEERARLDVVYDGRRTATADLETHGGDAEVRVDGLPGRMTTVELWLPYYHQFRLRGLTLDAGSAVERDSAEQLPRWVHFGSSISQGRGAASPSRTWAALVARRAGWDLTSLALGAACCLQPMTARLMRDLPAELLTVCVGINIQALGSHNRDALASALVGFVRTVREGHPDTPFAVMSTITAPEREEVPGPSGMTMRECRAHIRRAVALLRDHGDKHLHYVHGPEVFGPGCSRLLLEPEGLDRLHPSADGHPVFASRFMTVLRRAGCVP
;
A
#
# COMPACT_ATOMS: atom_id res chain seq x y z
N MET A 1 -1.79 -69.90 20.48
CA MET A 1 -1.98 -69.09 19.26
C MET A 1 -2.47 -67.70 19.65
N GLY A 2 -1.55 -66.75 19.87
CA GLY A 2 -1.90 -65.35 20.11
C GLY A 2 -1.55 -64.53 18.87
N ARG A 3 -2.54 -64.15 18.06
CA ARG A 3 -2.33 -63.22 16.94
C ARG A 3 -2.15 -61.81 17.51
N ALA A 4 -0.92 -61.30 17.45
CA ALA A 4 -0.64 -59.89 17.68
C ALA A 4 -1.42 -59.05 16.67
N ARG A 5 -2.29 -58.16 17.15
CA ARG A 5 -2.91 -57.12 16.32
C ARG A 5 -1.84 -56.06 16.03
N LEU A 6 -1.45 -55.95 14.77
CA LEU A 6 -0.67 -54.81 14.29
C LEU A 6 -1.50 -53.53 14.49
N PRO A 7 -0.90 -52.43 14.97
CA PRO A 7 -1.61 -51.17 15.09
C PRO A 7 -1.99 -50.68 13.68
N VAL A 8 -3.27 -50.36 13.52
CA VAL A 8 -3.77 -49.68 12.32
C VAL A 8 -3.08 -48.31 12.28
N MET A 9 -2.18 -48.11 11.34
CA MET A 9 -1.71 -46.78 10.97
C MET A 9 -2.94 -46.03 10.45
N HIS A 10 -3.50 -45.15 11.27
CA HIS A 10 -4.37 -44.11 10.74
C HIS A 10 -3.51 -43.24 9.83
N ASP A 11 -3.78 -43.27 8.52
CA ASP A 11 -3.28 -42.28 7.59
C ASP A 11 -3.60 -40.91 8.19
N ARG A 12 -2.57 -40.16 8.58
CA ARG A 12 -2.78 -38.76 8.95
C ARG A 12 -3.35 -38.11 7.70
N PRO A 13 -4.48 -37.38 7.80
CA PRO A 13 -5.01 -36.69 6.64
C PRO A 13 -3.91 -35.79 6.06
N ALA A 14 -3.83 -35.73 4.73
CA ALA A 14 -2.82 -34.93 4.05
C ALA A 14 -3.09 -33.43 4.27
N PRO A 15 -2.05 -32.59 4.37
CA PRO A 15 -2.20 -31.14 4.34
C PRO A 15 -3.02 -30.68 3.13
N LEU A 16 -3.80 -29.61 3.30
CA LEU A 16 -4.58 -29.02 2.21
C LEU A 16 -3.71 -28.02 1.45
N ASP A 17 -3.33 -28.35 0.22
CA ASP A 17 -2.63 -27.43 -0.67
C ASP A 17 -3.60 -26.59 -1.51
N ILE A 18 -3.34 -25.29 -1.53
CA ILE A 18 -4.07 -24.27 -2.27
C ILE A 18 -3.11 -23.69 -3.30
N GLY A 19 -3.47 -23.75 -4.58
CA GLY A 19 -2.72 -23.13 -5.67
C GLY A 19 -2.72 -21.60 -5.57
N ASP A 20 -1.76 -20.95 -6.23
CA ASP A 20 -1.68 -19.49 -6.27
C ASP A 20 -2.89 -18.83 -6.97
N ASP A 21 -3.56 -19.54 -7.85
CA ASP A 21 -4.72 -19.07 -8.61
C ASP A 21 -6.06 -19.62 -8.11
N ASP A 22 -6.07 -20.26 -6.93
CA ASP A 22 -7.27 -20.87 -6.36
C ASP A 22 -8.39 -19.81 -6.19
N PRO A 23 -9.62 -20.07 -6.64
CA PRO A 23 -10.71 -19.09 -6.64
C PRO A 23 -11.18 -18.67 -5.23
N ARG A 24 -10.73 -19.37 -4.18
CA ARG A 24 -11.00 -19.01 -2.78
C ARG A 24 -10.01 -17.96 -2.27
N LEU A 25 -8.90 -17.71 -2.96
CA LEU A 25 -8.00 -16.61 -2.66
C LEU A 25 -8.51 -15.31 -3.28
N THR A 26 -8.41 -14.21 -2.54
CA THR A 26 -8.71 -12.88 -3.06
C THR A 26 -7.53 -11.94 -2.83
N TYR A 27 -7.02 -11.35 -3.90
CA TYR A 27 -5.92 -10.38 -3.90
C TYR A 27 -6.45 -8.97 -3.78
N ARG A 28 -6.65 -8.51 -2.56
CA ARG A 28 -7.20 -7.17 -2.34
C ARG A 28 -6.11 -6.11 -2.46
N GLY A 29 -6.44 -4.96 -3.05
CA GLY A 29 -5.52 -3.84 -3.29
C GLY A 29 -4.62 -4.01 -4.51
N ALA A 30 -4.69 -5.15 -5.20
CA ALA A 30 -4.09 -5.35 -6.51
C ALA A 30 -5.00 -4.77 -7.61
N VAL A 31 -4.40 -4.13 -8.62
CA VAL A 31 -5.09 -3.64 -9.82
C VAL A 31 -5.15 -4.72 -10.90
N SER A 32 -4.08 -5.50 -11.02
CA SER A 32 -4.04 -6.65 -11.92
C SER A 32 -3.16 -7.76 -11.35
N LEU A 33 -3.31 -8.96 -11.90
CA LEU A 33 -2.56 -10.14 -11.51
C LEU A 33 -1.80 -10.65 -12.73
N GLN A 34 -0.47 -10.69 -12.63
CA GLN A 34 0.38 -11.35 -13.60
C GLN A 34 0.48 -12.82 -13.20
N ARG A 35 0.11 -13.73 -14.10
CA ARG A 35 0.21 -15.17 -13.90
C ARG A 35 1.38 -15.74 -14.68
N GLY A 36 2.16 -16.59 -14.04
CA GLY A 36 3.18 -17.40 -14.68
C GLY A 36 3.06 -18.87 -14.28
N PRO A 37 4.05 -19.72 -14.63
CA PRO A 37 4.00 -21.14 -14.36
C PRO A 37 3.98 -21.45 -12.85
N GLY A 38 2.79 -21.68 -12.31
CA GLY A 38 2.55 -22.00 -10.89
C GLY A 38 2.83 -20.83 -9.94
N TRP A 39 2.67 -19.59 -10.40
CA TRP A 39 2.78 -18.41 -9.55
C TRP A 39 1.88 -17.27 -10.02
N THR A 40 1.44 -16.46 -9.04
CA THR A 40 0.67 -15.24 -9.25
C THR A 40 1.34 -14.06 -8.56
N ALA A 41 1.65 -13.01 -9.34
CA ALA A 41 2.25 -11.76 -8.86
C ALA A 41 1.20 -10.64 -8.91
N PRO A 42 0.86 -10.02 -7.77
CA PRO A 42 -0.04 -8.87 -7.76
C PRO A 42 0.68 -7.59 -8.18
N TRP A 43 0.03 -6.83 -9.07
CA TRP A 43 0.49 -5.53 -9.52
C TRP A 43 -0.43 -4.41 -9.05
N ARG A 44 0.14 -3.24 -8.78
CA ARG A 44 -0.62 -2.02 -8.42
C ARG A 44 -0.92 -1.13 -9.63
N LEU A 45 -0.64 -1.63 -10.83
CA LEU A 45 -0.98 -1.08 -12.13
C LEU A 45 -1.56 -2.20 -13.01
N PRO A 46 -2.19 -1.90 -14.16
CA PRO A 46 -2.41 -2.90 -15.20
C PRO A 46 -1.05 -3.37 -15.74
N TYR A 47 -0.66 -4.62 -15.49
CA TYR A 47 0.73 -5.06 -15.71
C TYR A 47 1.13 -5.06 -17.19
N GLU A 48 0.20 -5.41 -18.09
CA GLU A 48 0.40 -5.39 -19.55
C GLU A 48 0.72 -3.97 -20.05
N ASP A 49 0.14 -2.95 -19.42
CA ASP A 49 0.30 -1.54 -19.78
C ASP A 49 1.29 -0.79 -18.89
N ALA A 50 1.99 -1.47 -17.97
CA ALA A 50 2.77 -0.81 -16.91
C ALA A 50 3.83 0.17 -17.47
N ALA A 51 4.39 -0.12 -18.65
CA ALA A 51 5.31 0.76 -19.37
C ALA A 51 4.70 2.12 -19.75
N LEU A 52 3.39 2.21 -19.98
CA LEU A 52 2.71 3.48 -20.26
C LEU A 52 2.65 4.39 -19.02
N TYR A 53 2.68 3.82 -17.82
CA TYR A 53 2.66 4.57 -16.56
C TYR A 53 4.06 5.03 -16.15
N LEU A 54 5.08 4.25 -16.48
CA LEU A 54 6.46 4.42 -16.05
C LEU A 54 7.42 4.23 -17.24
N PRO A 55 7.38 5.11 -18.26
CA PRO A 55 8.11 4.92 -19.52
C PRO A 55 9.63 5.01 -19.36
N GLU A 56 10.10 5.84 -18.44
CA GLU A 56 11.53 6.02 -18.13
C GLU A 56 12.05 4.99 -17.10
N GLY A 57 11.30 3.91 -16.87
CA GLY A 57 11.64 2.84 -15.93
C GLY A 57 10.99 2.98 -14.55
N GLY A 58 11.34 2.05 -13.67
CA GLY A 58 10.69 1.90 -12.35
C GLY A 58 9.54 0.89 -12.32
N LEU A 59 9.35 0.10 -13.38
CA LEU A 59 8.35 -0.98 -13.44
C LEU A 59 8.42 -1.93 -12.24
N GLY A 60 9.63 -2.23 -11.75
CA GLY A 60 9.81 -3.03 -10.54
C GLY A 60 9.11 -2.45 -9.31
N ARG A 61 8.95 -1.12 -9.20
CA ARG A 61 8.20 -0.49 -8.09
C ARG A 61 6.69 -0.70 -8.19
N ALA A 62 6.16 -0.80 -9.41
CA ALA A 62 4.75 -1.11 -9.63
C ALA A 62 4.41 -2.58 -9.30
N ALA A 63 5.39 -3.47 -9.47
CA ALA A 63 5.33 -4.89 -9.09
C ALA A 63 5.58 -5.15 -7.58
N MET A 64 6.04 -4.15 -6.81
CA MET A 64 6.10 -4.24 -5.34
C MET A 64 4.71 -4.08 -4.76
N PRO A 65 4.15 -5.05 -4.02
CA PRO A 65 2.74 -5.11 -3.67
C PRO A 65 2.41 -4.34 -2.39
N SER A 66 2.90 -3.10 -2.25
CA SER A 66 2.60 -2.24 -1.10
C SER A 66 1.09 -2.04 -0.91
N GLY A 67 0.57 -2.42 0.25
CA GLY A 67 -0.86 -2.34 0.59
C GLY A 67 -1.72 -3.47 0.01
N VAL A 68 -1.13 -4.39 -0.75
CA VAL A 68 -1.82 -5.59 -1.24
C VAL A 68 -1.84 -6.65 -0.15
N ARG A 69 -2.93 -7.41 -0.08
CA ARG A 69 -3.04 -8.59 0.76
C ARG A 69 -3.75 -9.74 0.07
N VAL A 70 -3.28 -10.95 0.32
CA VAL A 70 -3.97 -12.19 -0.06
C VAL A 70 -4.91 -12.58 1.07
N THR A 71 -6.18 -12.78 0.76
CA THR A 71 -7.23 -13.03 1.76
C THR A 71 -7.94 -14.34 1.49
N LEU A 72 -8.24 -15.05 2.57
CA LEU A 72 -9.04 -16.26 2.60
C LEU A 72 -9.71 -16.40 3.97
N ARG A 73 -10.70 -17.28 4.06
CA ARG A 73 -11.25 -17.72 5.34
C ARG A 73 -10.85 -19.17 5.57
N THR A 74 -10.37 -19.48 6.77
CA THR A 74 -10.01 -20.85 7.14
C THR A 74 -10.12 -21.08 8.64
N ASP A 75 -10.32 -22.34 9.04
CA ASP A 75 -10.21 -22.83 10.42
C ASP A 75 -8.87 -23.51 10.72
N SER A 76 -7.91 -23.47 9.80
CA SER A 76 -6.56 -24.02 9.99
C SER A 76 -5.84 -23.33 11.16
N PRO A 77 -5.21 -24.08 12.10
CA PRO A 77 -4.42 -23.52 13.20
C PRO A 77 -3.02 -23.05 12.77
N SER A 78 -2.57 -23.42 11.57
CA SER A 78 -1.35 -22.91 10.95
C SER A 78 -1.51 -22.69 9.44
N LEU A 79 -0.58 -21.96 8.83
CA LEU A 79 -0.47 -21.88 7.38
C LEU A 79 1.01 -21.86 6.97
N VAL A 80 1.30 -22.42 5.81
CA VAL A 80 2.58 -22.23 5.10
C VAL A 80 2.30 -21.41 3.86
N CYS A 81 3.00 -20.30 3.70
CA CYS A 81 3.00 -19.52 2.47
C CYS A 81 4.21 -19.92 1.64
N ARG A 82 3.97 -20.44 0.43
CA ARG A 82 5.01 -20.70 -0.56
C ARG A 82 5.09 -19.53 -1.52
N TYR A 83 6.28 -19.01 -1.77
CA TYR A 83 6.45 -17.77 -2.50
C TYR A 83 7.82 -17.67 -3.20
N GLN A 84 7.94 -16.65 -4.03
CA GLN A 84 9.20 -16.10 -4.51
C GLN A 84 9.21 -14.61 -4.17
N ALA A 85 10.34 -14.10 -3.70
CA ALA A 85 10.53 -12.68 -3.48
C ALA A 85 11.88 -12.23 -4.01
N ASP A 86 11.89 -11.17 -4.82
CA ASP A 86 13.12 -10.61 -5.37
C ASP A 86 13.86 -9.81 -4.29
N PRO A 87 15.21 -9.69 -4.36
CA PRO A 87 15.98 -8.83 -3.47
C PRO A 87 15.44 -7.39 -3.42
N PRO A 88 15.60 -6.67 -2.30
CA PRO A 88 15.22 -5.26 -2.24
C PRO A 88 16.01 -4.45 -3.28
N PRO A 89 15.45 -3.35 -3.79
CA PRO A 89 16.25 -2.38 -4.54
C PRO A 89 17.30 -1.75 -3.63
N GLU A 90 18.33 -1.15 -4.23
CA GLU A 90 19.22 -0.26 -3.49
C GLU A 90 18.44 0.96 -2.99
N LEU A 91 18.53 1.21 -1.68
CA LEU A 91 17.81 2.28 -1.01
C LEU A 91 18.78 3.15 -0.20
N ASN A 92 18.55 4.47 -0.21
CA ASN A 92 19.26 5.37 0.70
C ASN A 92 18.78 5.14 2.14
N GLY A 93 19.70 5.04 3.10
CA GLY A 93 19.38 4.82 4.51
C GLY A 93 19.38 3.32 4.89
N PRO A 94 18.66 2.93 5.96
CA PRO A 94 18.65 1.55 6.42
C PRO A 94 18.11 0.57 5.37
N GLU A 95 18.71 -0.62 5.35
CA GLU A 95 18.22 -1.74 4.54
C GLU A 95 16.79 -2.11 4.92
N GLU A 96 16.01 -2.44 3.89
CA GLU A 96 14.64 -2.88 4.06
C GLU A 96 14.60 -4.39 4.30
N ARG A 97 13.84 -4.83 5.31
CA ARG A 97 13.67 -6.26 5.60
C ARG A 97 12.34 -6.73 5.03
N ALA A 98 12.39 -7.74 4.15
CA ALA A 98 11.17 -8.35 3.65
C ALA A 98 10.42 -9.08 4.75
N ARG A 99 9.15 -8.72 4.90
CA ARG A 99 8.26 -9.28 5.92
C ARG A 99 6.91 -9.59 5.31
N LEU A 100 6.27 -10.60 5.89
CA LEU A 100 4.87 -10.95 5.68
C LEU A 100 4.14 -10.78 7.01
N ASP A 101 3.07 -10.00 7.00
CA ASP A 101 2.17 -9.91 8.15
C ASP A 101 0.95 -10.80 7.90
N VAL A 102 0.68 -11.73 8.81
CA VAL A 102 -0.56 -12.51 8.83
C VAL A 102 -1.50 -11.89 9.87
N VAL A 103 -2.53 -11.22 9.37
CA VAL A 103 -3.58 -10.58 10.18
C VAL A 103 -4.78 -11.50 10.24
N TYR A 104 -5.32 -11.72 11.45
CA TYR A 104 -6.51 -12.53 11.68
C TYR A 104 -7.36 -11.95 12.80
N ASP A 105 -8.65 -12.29 12.82
CA ASP A 105 -9.64 -11.66 13.70
C ASP A 105 -9.65 -10.12 13.60
N GLY A 106 -9.29 -9.58 12.42
CA GLY A 106 -9.19 -8.15 12.11
C GLY A 106 -8.12 -7.37 12.88
N ARG A 107 -7.43 -7.97 13.87
CA ARG A 107 -6.57 -7.23 14.82
C ARG A 107 -5.27 -7.91 15.18
N ARG A 108 -5.25 -9.24 15.32
CA ARG A 108 -4.04 -9.98 15.71
C ARG A 108 -3.11 -10.06 14.51
N THR A 109 -1.81 -9.97 14.76
CA THR A 109 -0.80 -9.95 13.70
C THR A 109 0.35 -10.86 14.12
N ALA A 110 0.67 -11.83 13.27
CA ALA A 110 1.95 -12.51 13.28
C ALA A 110 2.81 -11.93 12.15
N THR A 111 4.10 -11.71 12.40
CA THR A 111 5.05 -11.20 11.40
C THR A 111 6.13 -12.23 11.19
N ALA A 112 6.40 -12.56 9.94
CA ALA A 112 7.48 -13.45 9.57
C ALA A 112 8.45 -12.73 8.62
N ASP A 113 9.75 -12.93 8.82
CA ASP A 113 10.77 -12.46 7.88
C ASP A 113 10.78 -13.39 6.65
N LEU A 114 11.04 -12.82 5.47
CA LEU A 114 11.04 -13.53 4.20
C LEU A 114 12.46 -13.65 3.65
N GLU A 115 12.73 -14.75 2.96
CA GLU A 115 13.89 -14.92 2.11
C GLU A 115 13.65 -14.23 0.76
N THR A 116 14.64 -13.50 0.26
CA THR A 116 14.49 -12.67 -0.95
C THR A 116 15.56 -12.93 -1.99
N HIS A 117 15.84 -14.20 -2.27
CA HIS A 117 16.84 -14.61 -3.28
C HIS A 117 16.25 -14.75 -4.69
N GLY A 118 14.95 -14.48 -4.89
CA GLY A 118 14.24 -14.62 -6.15
C GLY A 118 13.80 -16.06 -6.48
N GLY A 119 14.30 -17.06 -5.74
CA GLY A 119 13.91 -18.45 -5.86
C GLY A 119 12.72 -18.83 -4.97
N ASP A 120 12.38 -20.11 -4.98
CA ASP A 120 11.30 -20.66 -4.16
C ASP A 120 11.69 -20.67 -2.68
N ALA A 121 10.79 -20.16 -1.85
CA ALA A 121 10.91 -20.14 -0.41
C ALA A 121 9.56 -20.41 0.24
N GLU A 122 9.58 -20.80 1.52
CA GLU A 122 8.39 -21.05 2.30
C GLU A 122 8.50 -20.36 3.66
N VAL A 123 7.36 -19.91 4.19
CA VAL A 123 7.30 -19.37 5.54
C VAL A 123 6.08 -19.93 6.25
N ARG A 124 6.30 -20.46 7.46
CA ARG A 124 5.25 -21.05 8.29
C ARG A 124 4.80 -20.06 9.35
N VAL A 125 3.49 -19.98 9.55
CA VAL A 125 2.86 -19.21 10.63
C VAL A 125 1.94 -20.14 11.42
N ASP A 126 2.28 -20.34 12.69
CA ASP A 126 1.51 -21.12 13.66
C ASP A 126 0.63 -20.21 14.54
N GLY A 127 -0.26 -20.82 15.32
CA GLY A 127 -1.06 -20.12 16.33
C GLY A 127 -2.22 -19.31 15.75
N LEU A 128 -2.68 -19.68 14.55
CA LEU A 128 -3.96 -19.20 14.04
C LEU A 128 -5.11 -19.76 14.90
N PRO A 129 -6.30 -19.16 14.83
CA PRO A 129 -7.31 -19.42 15.85
C PRO A 129 -7.96 -20.81 15.87
N GLY A 130 -7.73 -21.67 14.87
CA GLY A 130 -8.33 -23.02 14.82
C GLY A 130 -9.86 -23.01 14.63
N ARG A 131 -10.41 -21.90 14.16
CA ARG A 131 -11.84 -21.71 13.87
C ARG A 131 -11.98 -20.84 12.64
N MET A 132 -13.08 -21.00 11.90
CA MET A 132 -13.30 -20.28 10.65
C MET A 132 -13.19 -18.76 10.85
N THR A 133 -12.12 -18.16 10.31
CA THR A 133 -11.84 -16.72 10.42
C THR A 133 -11.22 -16.20 9.13
N THR A 134 -11.38 -14.90 8.88
CA THR A 134 -10.66 -14.23 7.80
C THR A 134 -9.19 -14.07 8.18
N VAL A 135 -8.32 -14.54 7.28
CA VAL A 135 -6.86 -14.42 7.35
C VAL A 135 -6.41 -13.56 6.19
N GLU A 136 -5.60 -12.55 6.49
CA GLU A 136 -5.03 -11.62 5.50
C GLU A 136 -3.49 -11.69 5.55
N LEU A 137 -2.89 -12.04 4.43
CA LEU A 137 -1.44 -12.04 4.23
C LEU A 137 -1.04 -10.70 3.60
N TRP A 138 -0.61 -9.74 4.41
CA TRP A 138 -0.15 -8.42 3.97
C TRP A 138 1.27 -8.52 3.42
N LEU A 139 1.40 -8.26 2.12
CA LEU A 139 2.60 -8.54 1.32
C LEU A 139 3.69 -7.48 1.51
N PRO A 140 4.98 -7.82 1.28
CA PRO A 140 6.09 -6.88 1.43
C PRO A 140 5.94 -5.65 0.53
N TYR A 141 6.29 -4.46 1.02
CA TYR A 141 6.04 -3.19 0.31
C TYR A 141 7.21 -2.67 -0.54
N TYR A 142 8.39 -3.30 -0.45
CA TYR A 142 9.62 -2.94 -1.18
C TYR A 142 10.32 -4.12 -1.86
N HIS A 143 9.59 -5.24 -2.05
CA HIS A 143 10.07 -6.43 -2.74
C HIS A 143 9.03 -6.84 -3.77
N GLN A 144 9.44 -7.30 -4.95
CA GLN A 144 8.48 -7.99 -5.82
C GLN A 144 8.17 -9.34 -5.19
N PHE A 145 6.90 -9.73 -5.21
CA PHE A 145 6.43 -10.95 -4.54
C PHE A 145 5.54 -11.74 -5.49
N ARG A 146 5.77 -13.05 -5.55
CA ARG A 146 4.97 -14.00 -6.33
C ARG A 146 4.49 -15.10 -5.40
N LEU A 147 3.18 -15.28 -5.29
CA LEU A 147 2.61 -16.38 -4.52
C LEU A 147 2.76 -17.67 -5.34
N ARG A 148 3.27 -18.74 -4.71
CA ARG A 148 3.28 -20.11 -5.26
C ARG A 148 2.11 -20.96 -4.74
N GLY A 149 1.53 -20.56 -3.61
CA GLY A 149 0.36 -21.19 -3.01
C GLY A 149 0.43 -21.20 -1.48
N LEU A 150 -0.59 -21.77 -0.85
CA LEU A 150 -0.65 -21.95 0.60
C LEU A 150 -0.78 -23.45 0.93
N THR A 151 -0.20 -23.88 2.05
CA THR A 151 -0.53 -25.16 2.69
C THR A 151 -1.24 -24.89 4.01
N LEU A 152 -2.35 -25.57 4.23
CA LEU A 152 -3.09 -25.56 5.48
C LEU A 152 -3.06 -26.94 6.15
N ASP A 153 -3.35 -26.97 7.44
CA ASP A 153 -3.42 -28.23 8.17
C ASP A 153 -4.51 -29.14 7.62
N ALA A 154 -4.25 -30.43 7.73
CA ALA A 154 -5.12 -31.46 7.21
C ALA A 154 -6.53 -31.41 7.80
N GLY A 155 -7.55 -31.52 6.94
CA GLY A 155 -8.96 -31.45 7.34
C GLY A 155 -9.50 -30.04 7.58
N SER A 156 -8.67 -29.00 7.42
CA SER A 156 -9.14 -27.60 7.51
C SER A 156 -10.04 -27.24 6.34
N ALA A 157 -11.04 -26.41 6.60
CA ALA A 157 -11.90 -25.81 5.60
C ALA A 157 -11.32 -24.49 5.08
N VAL A 158 -11.65 -24.16 3.83
CA VAL A 158 -11.29 -22.89 3.18
C VAL A 158 -12.50 -22.33 2.45
N GLU A 159 -12.77 -21.05 2.71
CA GLU A 159 -13.78 -20.27 2.02
C GLU A 159 -13.14 -19.01 1.43
N ARG A 160 -13.79 -18.45 0.41
CA ARG A 160 -13.44 -17.12 -0.08
C ARG A 160 -13.81 -16.08 0.97
N ASP A 161 -12.97 -15.06 1.12
CA ASP A 161 -13.28 -13.92 1.99
C ASP A 161 -14.59 -13.23 1.56
N SER A 162 -15.45 -12.93 2.53
CA SER A 162 -16.80 -12.37 2.31
C SER A 162 -16.85 -10.85 2.37
N ALA A 163 -15.71 -10.16 2.55
CA ALA A 163 -15.65 -8.71 2.74
C ALA A 163 -15.83 -7.90 1.43
N GLU A 164 -16.72 -8.30 0.53
CA GLU A 164 -17.04 -7.59 -0.73
C GLU A 164 -17.66 -6.18 -0.51
N GLN A 165 -17.92 -5.78 0.74
CA GLN A 165 -18.68 -4.57 1.10
C GLN A 165 -17.86 -3.48 1.82
N LEU A 166 -16.53 -3.59 1.91
CA LEU A 166 -15.72 -2.56 2.55
C LEU A 166 -15.62 -1.30 1.66
N PRO A 167 -15.76 -0.08 2.21
CA PRO A 167 -15.59 1.14 1.43
C PRO A 167 -14.23 1.19 0.74
N ARG A 168 -14.23 1.44 -0.57
CA ARG A 168 -13.01 1.42 -1.39
C ARG A 168 -12.24 2.72 -1.28
N TRP A 169 -10.97 2.63 -0.87
CA TRP A 169 -10.08 3.78 -0.73
C TRP A 169 -8.91 3.66 -1.71
N VAL A 170 -8.83 4.59 -2.67
CA VAL A 170 -7.71 4.70 -3.60
C VAL A 170 -6.79 5.83 -3.14
N HIS A 171 -5.51 5.51 -2.92
CA HIS A 171 -4.49 6.45 -2.48
C HIS A 171 -3.33 6.53 -3.47
N PHE A 172 -3.07 7.71 -4.03
CA PHE A 172 -1.86 7.97 -4.83
C PHE A 172 -0.83 8.74 -3.99
N GLY A 173 0.42 8.27 -3.99
CA GLY A 173 1.46 8.87 -3.16
C GLY A 173 2.88 8.48 -3.55
N SER A 174 3.83 8.98 -2.77
CA SER A 174 5.26 8.74 -2.98
C SER A 174 5.78 7.55 -2.16
N SER A 175 7.10 7.42 -2.04
CA SER A 175 7.78 6.51 -1.10
C SER A 175 7.31 6.64 0.36
N ILE A 176 6.89 7.84 0.78
CA ILE A 176 6.28 8.10 2.09
C ILE A 176 5.00 7.26 2.27
N SER A 177 4.25 7.08 1.18
CA SER A 177 3.01 6.32 1.14
C SER A 177 3.22 4.84 0.81
N GLN A 178 4.33 4.51 0.15
CA GLN A 178 4.71 3.13 -0.14
C GLN A 178 5.07 2.33 1.12
N GLY A 179 5.49 3.01 2.19
CA GLY A 179 5.73 2.39 3.49
C GLY A 179 7.18 2.38 3.95
N ARG A 180 8.07 3.15 3.32
CA ARG A 180 9.48 3.23 3.75
C ARG A 180 9.55 3.61 5.22
N GLY A 181 10.28 2.81 6.01
CA GLY A 181 10.45 3.03 7.44
C GLY A 181 9.39 2.38 8.33
N ALA A 182 8.36 1.73 7.76
CA ALA A 182 7.35 1.02 8.55
C ALA A 182 7.95 -0.19 9.28
N ALA A 183 7.32 -0.59 10.38
CA ALA A 183 7.76 -1.77 11.14
C ALA A 183 7.52 -3.11 10.40
N SER A 184 6.45 -3.15 9.59
CA SER A 184 5.98 -4.31 8.84
C SER A 184 4.84 -3.91 7.88
N PRO A 185 4.43 -4.75 6.92
CA PRO A 185 3.45 -4.38 5.90
C PRO A 185 2.09 -3.88 6.40
N SER A 186 1.51 -4.54 7.39
CA SER A 186 0.22 -4.14 7.98
C SER A 186 0.33 -2.92 8.91
N ARG A 187 1.57 -2.40 9.08
CA ARG A 187 1.94 -1.27 9.94
C ARG A 187 2.43 -0.04 9.18
N THR A 188 2.34 -0.04 7.85
CA THR A 188 2.43 1.20 7.07
C THR A 188 1.29 2.14 7.46
N TRP A 189 1.45 3.46 7.29
CA TRP A 189 0.42 4.39 7.75
C TRP A 189 -0.90 4.17 7.01
N ALA A 190 -0.85 3.87 5.70
CA ALA A 190 -2.03 3.59 4.91
C ALA A 190 -2.70 2.27 5.32
N ALA A 191 -1.92 1.20 5.57
CA ALA A 191 -2.48 -0.05 6.09
C ALA A 191 -3.14 0.14 7.47
N LEU A 192 -2.52 0.92 8.36
CA LEU A 192 -3.09 1.23 9.68
C LEU A 192 -4.40 2.01 9.58
N VAL A 193 -4.49 2.97 8.66
CA VAL A 193 -5.73 3.70 8.38
C VAL A 193 -6.81 2.74 7.89
N ALA A 194 -6.51 1.96 6.84
CA ALA A 194 -7.44 1.04 6.20
C ALA A 194 -8.01 0.03 7.21
N ARG A 195 -7.13 -0.60 8.00
CA ARG A 195 -7.52 -1.59 9.02
C ARG A 195 -8.34 -0.98 10.16
N ARG A 196 -8.01 0.23 10.61
CA ARG A 196 -8.75 0.90 11.70
C ARG A 196 -10.12 1.39 11.26
N ALA A 197 -10.27 1.75 9.98
CA ALA A 197 -11.48 2.30 9.42
C ALA A 197 -12.37 1.24 8.73
N GLY A 198 -11.83 0.04 8.48
CA GLY A 198 -12.53 -1.01 7.72
C GLY A 198 -12.65 -0.66 6.24
N TRP A 199 -11.60 -0.09 5.64
CA TRP A 199 -11.59 0.30 4.22
C TRP A 199 -10.77 -0.66 3.37
N ASP A 200 -11.18 -0.88 2.12
CA ASP A 200 -10.41 -1.63 1.13
C ASP A 200 -9.41 -0.70 0.43
N LEU A 201 -8.15 -0.77 0.85
CA LEU A 201 -7.07 0.06 0.31
C LEU A 201 -6.57 -0.47 -1.03
N THR A 202 -6.51 0.42 -2.03
CA THR A 202 -5.67 0.30 -3.23
C THR A 202 -4.62 1.40 -3.19
N SER A 203 -3.37 1.02 -2.93
CA SER A 203 -2.24 1.95 -2.85
C SER A 203 -1.53 2.09 -4.20
N LEU A 204 -1.67 3.25 -4.84
CA LEU A 204 -0.92 3.64 -6.03
C LEU A 204 0.39 4.37 -5.66
N ALA A 205 1.00 4.03 -4.53
CA ALA A 205 2.26 4.65 -4.10
C ALA A 205 3.48 4.08 -4.86
N LEU A 206 3.93 4.75 -5.92
CA LEU A 206 4.93 4.23 -6.87
C LEU A 206 6.33 4.81 -6.64
N GLY A 207 6.73 4.97 -5.37
CA GLY A 207 8.03 5.50 -4.98
C GLY A 207 8.23 6.96 -5.44
N ALA A 208 9.22 7.20 -6.29
CA ALA A 208 9.50 8.55 -6.80
C ALA A 208 8.52 9.03 -7.89
N ALA A 209 7.67 8.13 -8.42
CA ALA A 209 6.73 8.42 -9.49
C ALA A 209 5.43 9.05 -8.97
N CYS A 210 5.53 10.10 -8.14
CA CYS A 210 4.40 10.85 -7.59
C CYS A 210 4.42 12.31 -8.09
N CYS A 211 4.23 12.48 -9.40
CA CYS A 211 4.42 13.74 -10.13
C CYS A 211 3.17 14.15 -10.94
N LEU A 212 1.98 13.73 -10.53
CA LEU A 212 0.71 14.04 -11.20
C LEU A 212 0.62 13.51 -12.65
N GLN A 213 1.14 12.30 -12.88
CA GLN A 213 1.15 11.70 -14.22
C GLN A 213 -0.28 11.49 -14.73
N PRO A 214 -0.57 11.87 -16.00
CA PRO A 214 -1.90 11.69 -16.59
C PRO A 214 -2.39 10.23 -16.57
N MET A 215 -1.50 9.26 -16.80
CA MET A 215 -1.85 7.85 -16.77
C MET A 215 -2.32 7.40 -15.38
N THR A 216 -1.70 7.90 -14.30
CA THR A 216 -2.17 7.63 -12.94
C THR A 216 -3.53 8.27 -12.67
N ALA A 217 -3.79 9.48 -13.19
CA ALA A 217 -5.10 10.11 -13.09
C ALA A 217 -6.19 9.28 -13.78
N ARG A 218 -5.90 8.75 -14.98
CA ARG A 218 -6.80 7.84 -15.72
C ARG A 218 -7.05 6.54 -14.96
N LEU A 219 -6.02 5.97 -14.34
CA LEU A 219 -6.20 4.78 -13.51
C LEU A 219 -7.08 5.08 -12.29
N MET A 220 -6.86 6.20 -11.59
CA MET A 220 -7.72 6.62 -10.48
C MET A 220 -9.16 6.88 -10.92
N ARG A 221 -9.36 7.44 -12.12
CA ARG A 221 -10.67 7.62 -12.75
C ARG A 221 -11.39 6.28 -12.96
N ASP A 222 -10.67 5.28 -13.45
CA ASP A 222 -11.25 3.98 -13.86
C ASP A 222 -11.40 3.00 -12.68
N LEU A 223 -10.57 3.15 -11.63
CA LEU A 223 -10.69 2.33 -10.42
C LEU A 223 -11.93 2.71 -9.60
N PRO A 224 -12.67 1.73 -9.08
CA PRO A 224 -13.77 2.03 -8.19
C PRO A 224 -13.27 2.58 -6.85
N ALA A 225 -13.86 3.69 -6.39
CA ALA A 225 -13.48 4.37 -5.17
C ALA A 225 -14.69 5.05 -4.51
N GLU A 226 -14.76 4.96 -3.19
CA GLU A 226 -15.66 5.74 -2.32
C GLU A 226 -14.88 6.82 -1.55
N LEU A 227 -13.55 6.70 -1.51
CA LEU A 227 -12.64 7.74 -1.06
C LEU A 227 -11.42 7.80 -1.98
N LEU A 228 -11.10 9.00 -2.45
CA LEU A 228 -9.90 9.29 -3.23
C LEU A 228 -8.96 10.16 -2.40
N THR A 229 -7.67 9.85 -2.44
CA THR A 229 -6.67 10.70 -1.78
C THR A 229 -5.39 10.75 -2.59
N VAL A 230 -4.73 11.91 -2.62
CA VAL A 230 -3.36 12.04 -3.14
C VAL A 230 -2.45 12.69 -2.11
N CYS A 231 -1.18 12.27 -2.06
CA CYS A 231 -0.11 12.93 -1.29
C CYS A 231 1.02 13.36 -2.23
N VAL A 232 1.07 14.66 -2.56
CA VAL A 232 1.96 15.20 -3.61
C VAL A 232 2.79 16.38 -3.12
N GLY A 233 3.91 16.64 -3.78
CA GLY A 233 4.80 17.78 -3.51
C GLY A 233 6.27 17.40 -3.52
N ILE A 234 6.66 16.39 -2.74
CA ILE A 234 8.08 16.02 -2.55
C ILE A 234 8.77 15.64 -3.85
N ASN A 235 8.19 14.75 -4.64
CA ASN A 235 8.80 14.34 -5.90
C ASN A 235 8.73 15.44 -6.97
N ILE A 236 7.70 16.27 -6.94
CA ILE A 236 7.60 17.44 -7.81
C ILE A 236 8.76 18.39 -7.53
N GLN A 237 9.01 18.71 -6.26
CA GLN A 237 10.09 19.58 -5.86
C GLN A 237 11.46 18.98 -6.17
N ALA A 238 11.66 17.72 -5.75
CA ALA A 238 12.94 17.05 -5.76
C ALA A 238 13.40 16.63 -7.15
N LEU A 239 12.47 16.31 -8.05
CA LEU A 239 12.77 15.92 -9.44
C LEU A 239 12.62 17.08 -10.42
N GLY A 240 12.03 18.21 -10.00
CA GLY A 240 11.76 19.33 -10.90
C GLY A 240 10.74 19.01 -11.98
N SER A 241 9.84 18.04 -11.74
CA SER A 241 8.87 17.61 -12.75
C SER A 241 7.91 18.72 -13.18
N HIS A 242 7.64 19.67 -12.29
CA HIS A 242 6.83 20.85 -12.57
C HIS A 242 7.45 22.07 -11.86
N ASN A 243 7.56 23.18 -12.59
CA ASN A 243 7.90 24.47 -12.01
C ASN A 243 6.66 25.14 -11.40
N ARG A 244 6.84 26.35 -10.86
CA ARG A 244 5.78 27.15 -10.21
C ARG A 244 4.56 27.42 -11.10
N ASP A 245 4.76 27.56 -12.41
CA ASP A 245 3.72 27.95 -13.36
C ASP A 245 2.96 26.72 -13.87
N ALA A 246 3.65 25.59 -14.03
CA ALA A 246 3.07 24.34 -14.51
C ALA A 246 2.30 23.55 -13.42
N LEU A 247 2.74 23.63 -12.15
CA LEU A 247 2.21 22.79 -11.07
C LEU A 247 0.70 22.96 -10.87
N ALA A 248 0.21 24.20 -10.87
CA ALA A 248 -1.22 24.45 -10.67
C ALA A 248 -2.07 23.87 -11.81
N SER A 249 -1.64 24.07 -13.06
CA SER A 249 -2.31 23.54 -14.24
C SER A 249 -2.32 22.00 -14.25
N ALA A 250 -1.18 21.37 -13.94
CA ALA A 250 -1.09 19.91 -13.87
C ALA A 250 -2.00 19.32 -12.80
N LEU A 251 -2.10 19.94 -11.62
CA LEU A 251 -3.00 19.49 -10.57
C LEU A 251 -4.48 19.68 -10.96
N VAL A 252 -4.82 20.79 -11.63
CA VAL A 252 -6.16 21.01 -12.19
C VAL A 252 -6.51 19.91 -13.19
N GLY A 253 -5.63 19.62 -14.14
CA GLY A 253 -5.82 18.55 -15.12
C GLY A 253 -5.98 17.19 -14.44
N PHE A 254 -5.09 16.84 -13.51
CA PHE A 254 -5.13 15.59 -12.76
C PHE A 254 -6.48 15.41 -12.05
N VAL A 255 -6.94 16.41 -11.29
CA VAL A 255 -8.21 16.32 -10.56
C VAL A 255 -9.38 16.23 -11.53
N ARG A 256 -9.40 17.03 -12.61
CA ARG A 256 -10.47 16.97 -13.61
C ARG A 256 -10.56 15.60 -14.28
N THR A 257 -9.44 14.98 -14.64
CA THR A 257 -9.43 13.60 -15.18
C THR A 257 -10.00 12.60 -14.18
N VAL A 258 -9.63 12.68 -12.90
CA VAL A 258 -10.19 11.78 -11.87
C VAL A 258 -11.71 12.00 -11.72
N ARG A 259 -12.17 13.26 -11.77
CA ARG A 259 -13.59 13.62 -11.67
C ARG A 259 -14.46 13.12 -12.82
N GLU A 260 -13.89 12.82 -13.98
CA GLU A 260 -14.64 12.19 -15.09
C GLU A 260 -15.26 10.84 -14.68
N GLY A 261 -14.60 10.09 -13.80
CA GLY A 261 -15.10 8.81 -13.27
C GLY A 261 -15.74 8.92 -11.89
N HIS A 262 -15.43 10.00 -11.16
CA HIS A 262 -15.83 10.21 -9.76
C HIS A 262 -16.38 11.62 -9.51
N PRO A 263 -17.56 11.98 -10.05
CA PRO A 263 -18.05 13.36 -10.00
C PRO A 263 -18.18 13.91 -8.57
N ASP A 264 -18.68 13.10 -7.63
CA ASP A 264 -19.02 13.53 -6.26
C ASP A 264 -18.24 12.78 -5.16
N THR A 265 -17.40 11.81 -5.51
CA THR A 265 -16.63 11.01 -4.53
C THR A 265 -15.75 11.94 -3.65
N PRO A 266 -15.73 11.80 -2.33
CA PRO A 266 -14.83 12.57 -1.47
C PRO A 266 -13.37 12.44 -1.93
N PHE A 267 -12.71 13.57 -2.20
CA PHE A 267 -11.35 13.60 -2.73
C PHE A 267 -10.45 14.55 -1.92
N ALA A 268 -9.48 14.00 -1.18
CA ALA A 268 -8.47 14.81 -0.49
C ALA A 268 -7.15 14.94 -1.26
N VAL A 269 -6.73 16.17 -1.51
CA VAL A 269 -5.37 16.50 -1.98
C VAL A 269 -4.53 16.93 -0.78
N MET A 270 -3.70 16.02 -0.30
CA MET A 270 -2.73 16.27 0.75
C MET A 270 -1.42 16.74 0.15
N SER A 271 -0.92 17.89 0.60
CA SER A 271 0.46 18.27 0.30
C SER A 271 1.44 17.48 1.16
N THR A 272 2.69 17.30 0.73
CA THR A 272 3.74 16.60 1.50
C THR A 272 3.78 17.04 2.97
N ILE A 273 4.03 16.07 3.86
CA ILE A 273 4.34 16.27 5.29
C ILE A 273 5.59 17.14 5.49
N THR A 274 6.00 17.39 6.73
CA THR A 274 7.25 18.10 7.02
C THR A 274 8.43 17.44 6.30
N ALA A 275 9.30 18.24 5.69
CA ALA A 275 10.53 17.82 5.04
C ALA A 275 11.62 18.82 5.46
N PRO A 276 12.20 18.67 6.67
CA PRO A 276 12.95 19.73 7.34
C PRO A 276 14.05 20.35 6.46
N GLU A 277 14.78 19.52 5.72
CA GLU A 277 15.90 19.94 4.87
C GLU A 277 15.45 20.61 3.55
N ARG A 278 14.15 20.60 3.26
CA ARG A 278 13.56 21.14 2.02
C ARG A 278 12.56 22.26 2.27
N GLU A 279 12.26 22.60 3.53
CA GLU A 279 11.24 23.61 3.86
C GLU A 279 11.56 24.99 3.27
N GLU A 280 12.83 25.39 3.32
CA GLU A 280 13.30 26.72 2.91
C GLU A 280 14.34 26.66 1.77
N VAL A 281 14.66 25.46 1.29
CA VAL A 281 15.68 25.25 0.24
C VAL A 281 14.98 24.92 -1.08
N PRO A 282 15.15 25.76 -2.13
CA PRO A 282 14.64 25.44 -3.45
C PRO A 282 15.25 24.15 -4.01
N GLY A 283 14.40 23.25 -4.49
CA GLY A 283 14.85 22.05 -5.21
C GLY A 283 14.95 22.29 -6.72
N PRO A 284 15.18 21.24 -7.53
CA PRO A 284 15.24 21.35 -8.98
C PRO A 284 14.02 21.99 -9.65
N SER A 285 12.84 21.93 -9.03
CA SER A 285 11.64 22.66 -9.50
C SER A 285 11.73 24.19 -9.44
N GLY A 286 12.75 24.72 -8.76
CA GLY A 286 12.86 26.14 -8.38
C GLY A 286 11.99 26.54 -7.18
N MET A 287 11.25 25.61 -6.58
CA MET A 287 10.41 25.85 -5.41
C MET A 287 11.00 25.21 -4.14
N THR A 288 10.81 25.88 -3.01
CA THR A 288 10.88 25.30 -1.68
C THR A 288 9.70 24.35 -1.41
N MET A 289 9.78 23.52 -0.37
CA MET A 289 8.64 22.69 0.00
C MET A 289 7.44 23.55 0.46
N ARG A 290 7.67 24.67 1.14
CA ARG A 290 6.59 25.61 1.53
C ARG A 290 5.88 26.20 0.31
N GLU A 291 6.63 26.59 -0.71
CA GLU A 291 6.04 27.10 -1.96
C GLU A 291 5.24 26.02 -2.69
N CYS A 292 5.76 24.80 -2.80
CA CYS A 292 5.02 23.67 -3.37
C CYS A 292 3.67 23.48 -2.67
N ARG A 293 3.62 23.47 -1.33
CA ARG A 293 2.36 23.36 -0.57
C ARG A 293 1.42 24.53 -0.87
N ALA A 294 1.95 25.75 -0.99
CA ALA A 294 1.15 26.94 -1.30
C ALA A 294 0.52 26.87 -2.70
N HIS A 295 1.28 26.40 -3.71
CA HIS A 295 0.76 26.19 -5.06
C HIS A 295 -0.31 25.09 -5.12
N ILE A 296 -0.09 23.95 -4.44
CA ILE A 296 -1.09 22.88 -4.32
C ILE A 296 -2.38 23.41 -3.69
N ARG A 297 -2.27 24.13 -2.56
CA ARG A 297 -3.43 24.73 -1.88
C ARG A 297 -4.21 25.69 -2.79
N ARG A 298 -3.52 26.55 -3.54
CA ARG A 298 -4.16 27.49 -4.48
C ARG A 298 -4.91 26.75 -5.59
N ALA A 299 -4.32 25.71 -6.17
CA ALA A 299 -4.98 24.93 -7.21
C ALA A 299 -6.24 24.19 -6.70
N VAL A 300 -6.19 23.66 -5.48
CA VAL A 300 -7.38 23.06 -4.85
C VAL A 300 -8.47 24.11 -4.58
N ALA A 301 -8.09 25.28 -4.05
CA ALA A 301 -9.03 26.39 -3.86
C ALA A 301 -9.68 26.81 -5.19
N LEU A 302 -8.88 26.96 -6.25
CA LEU A 302 -9.37 27.27 -7.59
C LEU A 302 -10.41 26.25 -8.07
N LEU A 303 -10.15 24.96 -7.93
CA LEU A 303 -11.10 23.91 -8.34
C LEU A 303 -12.41 23.97 -7.54
N ARG A 304 -12.34 24.25 -6.22
CA ARG A 304 -13.52 24.44 -5.37
C ARG A 304 -14.32 25.67 -5.75
N ASP A 305 -13.66 26.78 -6.03
CA ASP A 305 -14.30 28.03 -6.51
C ASP A 305 -14.99 27.81 -7.86
N HIS A 306 -14.53 26.83 -8.64
CA HIS A 306 -15.15 26.36 -9.89
C HIS A 306 -16.06 25.13 -9.71
N GLY A 307 -16.63 24.96 -8.52
CA GLY A 307 -17.78 24.09 -8.26
C GLY A 307 -17.50 22.71 -7.66
N ASP A 308 -16.25 22.29 -7.49
CA ASP A 308 -15.94 20.99 -6.87
C ASP A 308 -16.11 21.04 -5.34
N LYS A 309 -17.31 20.73 -4.86
CA LYS A 309 -17.65 20.80 -3.43
C LYS A 309 -17.06 19.66 -2.60
N HIS A 310 -16.66 18.56 -3.26
CA HIS A 310 -16.18 17.32 -2.65
C HIS A 310 -14.65 17.18 -2.69
N LEU A 311 -13.93 18.23 -3.13
CA LEU A 311 -12.48 18.28 -3.14
C LEU A 311 -11.95 19.00 -1.90
N HIS A 312 -11.05 18.38 -1.16
CA HIS A 312 -10.54 18.89 0.12
C HIS A 312 -9.02 19.09 0.04
N TYR A 313 -8.52 20.22 0.53
CA TYR A 313 -7.08 20.39 0.76
C TYR A 313 -6.72 19.90 2.16
N VAL A 314 -5.69 19.06 2.25
CA VAL A 314 -5.11 18.63 3.53
C VAL A 314 -3.69 19.19 3.64
N HIS A 315 -3.45 20.02 4.65
CA HIS A 315 -2.12 20.55 4.92
C HIS A 315 -1.25 19.46 5.56
N GLY A 316 -0.31 18.88 4.80
CA GLY A 316 0.55 17.78 5.25
C GLY A 316 1.18 17.98 6.63
N PRO A 317 1.74 19.15 6.97
CA PRO A 317 2.27 19.44 8.30
C PRO A 317 1.26 19.37 9.46
N GLU A 318 -0.05 19.47 9.22
CA GLU A 318 -1.06 19.20 10.25
C GLU A 318 -1.16 17.69 10.58
N VAL A 319 -0.87 16.84 9.59
CA VAL A 319 -0.83 15.39 9.76
C VAL A 319 0.50 14.97 10.38
N PHE A 320 1.61 15.44 9.84
CA PHE A 320 2.97 15.11 10.32
C PHE A 320 3.88 16.32 10.12
N GLY A 321 3.93 17.17 11.15
CA GLY A 321 4.62 18.47 11.13
C GLY A 321 5.99 18.46 11.83
N PRO A 322 6.62 19.64 11.99
CA PRO A 322 7.96 19.77 12.56
C PRO A 322 8.14 19.16 13.96
N GLY A 323 7.09 19.15 14.80
CA GLY A 323 7.14 18.47 16.10
C GLY A 323 7.28 16.94 16.02
N CYS A 324 7.15 16.36 14.83
CA CYS A 324 7.33 14.94 14.55
C CYS A 324 8.68 14.64 13.88
N SER A 325 9.59 15.61 13.69
CA SER A 325 10.87 15.37 12.98
C SER A 325 11.74 14.28 13.62
N ARG A 326 11.65 14.10 14.95
CA ARG A 326 12.30 12.98 15.67
C ARG A 326 11.74 11.59 15.35
N LEU A 327 10.61 11.53 14.65
CA LEU A 327 9.95 10.31 14.19
C LEU A 327 10.15 10.09 12.68
N LEU A 328 11.14 10.77 12.09
CA LEU A 328 11.60 10.48 10.73
C LEU A 328 12.68 9.37 10.79
N LEU A 329 12.75 8.58 9.72
CA LEU A 329 13.65 7.44 9.57
C LEU A 329 15.09 7.90 9.35
N GLU A 330 15.28 8.88 8.47
CA GLU A 330 16.61 9.36 8.14
C GLU A 330 17.23 10.14 9.31
N PRO A 331 18.56 10.02 9.51
CA PRO A 331 19.26 10.79 10.52
C PRO A 331 19.24 12.29 10.20
N GLU A 332 19.44 13.09 11.24
CA GLU A 332 19.56 14.54 11.11
C GLU A 332 20.73 14.94 10.19
N GLY A 333 20.50 15.95 9.35
CA GLY A 333 21.49 16.41 8.37
C GLY A 333 21.46 15.66 7.03
N LEU A 334 20.68 14.57 6.93
CA LEU A 334 20.29 13.98 5.64
C LEU A 334 18.89 14.45 5.23
N ASP A 335 18.48 14.12 4.01
CA ASP A 335 17.16 14.46 3.47
C ASP A 335 16.04 13.68 4.17
N ARG A 336 15.54 14.19 5.32
CA ARG A 336 14.58 13.49 6.17
C ARG A 336 13.16 13.62 5.61
N LEU A 337 12.59 12.49 5.22
CA LEU A 337 11.33 12.45 4.49
C LEU A 337 10.38 11.36 4.98
N HIS A 338 10.92 10.24 5.43
CA HIS A 338 10.12 9.04 5.67
C HIS A 338 9.80 8.91 7.16
N PRO A 339 8.53 8.71 7.54
CA PRO A 339 8.20 8.35 8.92
C PRO A 339 8.92 7.05 9.32
N SER A 340 9.45 7.01 10.53
CA SER A 340 10.00 5.78 11.11
C SER A 340 8.87 4.83 11.55
N ALA A 341 9.25 3.66 12.09
CA ALA A 341 8.33 2.67 12.60
C ALA A 341 7.35 3.25 13.66
N ASP A 342 7.83 4.20 14.47
CA ASP A 342 7.01 4.92 15.45
C ASP A 342 6.30 6.14 14.86
N GLY A 343 6.81 6.67 13.74
CA GLY A 343 6.17 7.75 12.98
C GLY A 343 4.90 7.30 12.26
N HIS A 344 4.89 6.11 11.67
CA HIS A 344 3.74 5.59 10.91
C HIS A 344 2.41 5.55 11.71
N PRO A 345 2.37 5.06 12.98
CA PRO A 345 1.16 5.11 13.81
C PRO A 345 0.67 6.53 14.10
N VAL A 346 1.58 7.48 14.33
CA VAL A 346 1.26 8.90 14.57
C VAL A 346 0.66 9.51 13.30
N PHE A 347 1.29 9.27 12.15
CA PHE A 347 0.78 9.68 10.84
C PHE A 347 -0.64 9.15 10.64
N ALA A 348 -0.84 7.83 10.74
CA ALA A 348 -2.13 7.19 10.50
C ALA A 348 -3.25 7.77 11.38
N SER A 349 -2.96 7.99 12.67
CA SER A 349 -3.93 8.56 13.62
C SER A 349 -4.30 10.01 13.24
N ARG A 350 -3.31 10.86 12.99
CA ARG A 350 -3.53 12.27 12.65
C ARG A 350 -4.19 12.44 11.29
N PHE A 351 -3.83 11.62 10.31
CA PHE A 351 -4.46 11.60 8.99
C PHE A 351 -5.95 11.33 9.10
N MET A 352 -6.36 10.31 9.87
CA MET A 352 -7.78 10.03 10.12
C MET A 352 -8.51 11.17 10.81
N THR A 353 -7.89 11.80 11.81
CA THR A 353 -8.46 12.97 12.50
C THR A 353 -8.69 14.12 11.52
N VAL A 354 -7.72 14.40 10.65
CA VAL A 354 -7.84 15.49 9.67
C VAL A 354 -8.89 15.20 8.60
N LEU A 355 -8.94 13.98 8.06
CA LEU A 355 -9.96 13.58 7.08
C LEU A 355 -11.38 13.70 7.65
N ARG A 356 -11.60 13.19 8.87
CA ARG A 356 -12.90 13.28 9.55
C ARG A 356 -13.31 14.73 9.80
N ARG A 357 -12.39 15.57 10.26
CA ARG A 357 -12.63 17.01 10.47
C ARG A 357 -12.97 17.72 9.16
N ALA A 358 -12.37 17.30 8.05
CA ALA A 358 -12.67 17.84 6.72
C ALA A 358 -13.98 17.31 6.12
N GLY A 359 -14.63 16.31 6.75
CA GLY A 359 -15.78 15.61 6.17
C GLY A 359 -15.42 14.76 4.95
N CYS A 360 -14.14 14.45 4.73
CA CYS A 360 -13.65 13.70 3.59
C CYS A 360 -13.44 12.23 3.97
N VAL A 361 -14.53 11.52 4.15
CA VAL A 361 -14.60 10.09 4.46
C VAL A 361 -15.62 9.44 3.51
N PRO A 362 -15.56 8.11 3.27
CA PRO A 362 -16.52 7.41 2.42
C PRO A 362 -17.98 7.66 2.80
#